data_AF-A0A2E1WT41-F1
#
_entry.id   AF-A0A2E1WT41-F1
#
_cell.length_a   1.000
_cell.length_b   1.000
_cell.length_c   1.000
_cell.angle_alpha   90.00
_cell.angle_beta   90.00
_cell.angle_gamma   90.00
#
_symmetry.space_group_name_H-M   'P 1'
#
loop_
_entity.id
_entity.type
_entity.pdbx_description
1 polymer ?
#
loop_
_entity_poly.entity_id
_entity_poly.type
_entity_poly.pdbx_seq_one_letter_code
_entity_poly.pdbx_strand_id
1 'polypeptide(L)'
;MTEYEFYGAPWERRDLYRRLSPISYVENVTAPTLIIHSENDYRTPIGDAEQWFMALKNLGVPVEMVRYPSSSHGLSRTGEPWLLVDRLERIRSWFEHWLIERTPTLSGGGD
;
A
#
# COMPACT_ATOMS: atom_id res chain seq x y z
N MET A 1 -16.32 3.88 8.95
CA MET A 1 -16.50 3.06 10.16
C MET A 1 -17.30 3.86 11.17
N THR A 2 -18.22 3.22 11.86
CA THR A 2 -19.15 3.85 12.81
C THR A 2 -18.70 3.59 14.24
N GLU A 3 -19.08 4.46 15.18
CA GLU A 3 -18.87 4.24 16.62
C GLU A 3 -19.54 2.96 17.11
N TYR A 4 -20.59 2.50 16.41
CA TYR A 4 -21.26 1.23 16.66
C TYR A 4 -20.33 0.03 16.42
N GLU A 5 -19.56 0.03 15.33
CA GLU A 5 -18.63 -1.06 14.98
C GLU A 5 -17.45 -1.18 15.97
N PHE A 6 -17.07 -0.06 16.60
CA PHE A 6 -15.88 0.02 17.48
C PHE A 6 -16.23 0.25 18.95
N TYR A 7 -17.51 0.20 19.30
CA TYR A 7 -18.01 0.35 20.67
C TYR A 7 -17.56 1.66 21.36
N GLY A 8 -17.57 2.77 20.61
CA GLY A 8 -17.24 4.13 21.08
C GLY A 8 -16.33 4.91 20.13
N ALA A 9 -16.15 6.20 20.42
CA ALA A 9 -15.33 7.09 19.60
C ALA A 9 -13.82 6.80 19.74
N PRO A 10 -12.96 7.22 18.79
CA PRO A 10 -11.53 6.98 18.84
C PRO A 10 -10.83 7.47 20.12
N TRP A 11 -11.28 8.58 20.69
CA TRP A 11 -10.72 9.13 21.94
C TRP A 11 -11.16 8.38 23.20
N GLU A 12 -12.25 7.62 23.14
CA GLU A 12 -12.77 6.78 24.24
C GLU A 12 -12.21 5.37 24.17
N ARG A 13 -11.99 4.85 22.95
CA ARG A 13 -11.52 3.49 22.68
C ARG A 13 -10.09 3.46 22.14
N ARG A 14 -9.21 4.34 22.62
CA ARG A 14 -7.84 4.55 22.11
C ARG A 14 -7.06 3.26 21.89
N ASP A 15 -7.07 2.36 22.87
CA ASP A 15 -6.34 1.09 22.80
C ASP A 15 -6.88 0.18 21.69
N LEU A 16 -8.20 0.17 21.48
CA LEU A 16 -8.82 -0.62 20.40
C LEU A 16 -8.40 -0.06 19.05
N TYR A 17 -8.55 1.24 18.83
CA TYR A 17 -8.17 1.89 17.57
C TYR A 17 -6.68 1.74 17.28
N ARG A 18 -5.81 1.90 18.30
CA ARG A 18 -4.37 1.67 18.14
C ARG A 18 -4.07 0.23 17.75
N ARG A 19 -4.66 -0.75 18.45
CA ARG A 19 -4.43 -2.19 18.15
C ARG A 19 -4.87 -2.58 16.75
N LEU A 20 -5.92 -1.97 16.23
CA LEU A 20 -6.46 -2.26 14.90
C LEU A 20 -5.84 -1.42 13.79
N SER A 21 -5.09 -0.37 14.12
CA SER A 21 -4.45 0.50 13.14
C SER A 21 -3.16 -0.14 12.62
N PRO A 22 -3.04 -0.43 11.31
CA PRO A 22 -1.85 -1.08 10.76
C PRO A 22 -0.56 -0.27 10.97
N ILE A 23 -0.62 1.07 10.97
CA ILE A 23 0.56 1.92 11.16
C ILE A 23 1.22 1.72 12.52
N SER A 24 0.48 1.21 13.52
CA SER A 24 1.02 0.90 14.85
C SER A 24 2.06 -0.22 14.86
N TYR A 25 2.21 -0.94 13.74
CA TYR A 25 3.12 -2.08 13.59
C TYR A 25 4.08 -1.90 12.40
N VAL A 26 4.20 -0.68 11.88
CA VAL A 26 4.98 -0.37 10.67
C VAL A 26 6.46 -0.77 10.81
N GLU A 27 7.00 -0.76 12.03
CA GLU A 27 8.35 -1.20 12.36
C GLU A 27 8.61 -2.70 12.11
N ASN A 28 7.55 -3.50 12.01
CA ASN A 28 7.65 -4.94 11.74
C ASN A 28 7.64 -5.26 10.24
N VAL A 29 7.42 -4.26 9.38
CA VAL A 29 7.37 -4.45 7.93
C VAL A 29 8.79 -4.60 7.40
N THR A 30 9.07 -5.73 6.75
CA THR A 30 10.37 -6.03 6.12
C THR A 30 10.26 -6.24 4.61
N ALA A 31 9.06 -6.54 4.12
CA ALA A 31 8.83 -6.76 2.71
C ALA A 31 8.90 -5.43 1.95
N PRO A 32 9.51 -5.40 0.76
CA PRO A 32 9.30 -4.32 -0.19
C PRO A 32 7.82 -4.02 -0.34
N THR A 33 7.44 -2.75 -0.54
CA THR A 33 6.03 -2.35 -0.53
C THR A 33 5.72 -1.37 -1.67
N LEU A 34 4.69 -1.67 -2.45
CA LEU A 34 4.09 -0.75 -3.42
C LEU A 34 2.80 -0.15 -2.84
N ILE A 35 2.76 1.17 -2.69
CA ILE A 35 1.58 1.92 -2.26
C ILE A 35 0.96 2.58 -3.49
N ILE A 36 -0.32 2.30 -3.75
CA ILE A 36 -1.09 2.91 -4.85
C ILE A 36 -2.27 3.65 -4.25
N HIS A 37 -2.39 4.95 -4.51
CA HIS A 37 -3.47 5.78 -3.97
C HIS A 37 -4.00 6.80 -4.98
N SER A 38 -5.30 7.09 -4.93
CA SER A 38 -5.95 8.09 -5.79
C SER A 38 -6.12 9.42 -5.06
N GLU A 39 -5.77 10.54 -5.69
CA GLU A 39 -5.68 11.84 -4.98
C GLU A 39 -7.03 12.39 -4.50
N ASN A 40 -8.12 12.10 -5.23
CA ASN A 40 -9.48 12.52 -4.88
C ASN A 40 -10.27 11.40 -4.18
N ASP A 41 -9.58 10.54 -3.43
CA ASP A 41 -10.24 9.55 -2.58
C ASP A 41 -10.70 10.18 -1.25
N TYR A 42 -11.96 10.60 -1.22
CA TYR A 42 -12.58 11.17 -0.02
C TYR A 42 -13.10 10.12 0.97
N ARG A 43 -13.04 8.81 0.64
CA ARG A 43 -13.42 7.73 1.57
C ARG A 43 -12.23 7.31 2.43
N THR A 44 -11.07 7.22 1.80
CA THR A 44 -9.79 6.93 2.42
C THR A 44 -8.79 8.00 1.97
N PRO A 45 -8.70 9.13 2.69
CA PRO A 45 -7.84 10.24 2.31
C PRO A 45 -6.38 9.83 2.12
N ILE A 46 -5.70 10.46 1.15
CA ILE A 46 -4.33 10.11 0.76
C ILE A 46 -3.30 10.25 1.88
N GLY A 47 -3.58 11.05 2.92
CA GLY A 47 -2.70 11.24 4.06
C GLY A 47 -2.34 9.93 4.78
N ASP A 48 -3.21 8.92 4.76
CA ASP A 48 -2.89 7.60 5.34
C ASP A 48 -1.79 6.88 4.53
N ALA A 49 -1.84 6.96 3.20
CA ALA A 49 -0.81 6.41 2.32
C ALA A 49 0.51 7.17 2.42
N GLU A 50 0.47 8.50 2.55
CA GLU A 50 1.66 9.33 2.73
C GLU A 50 2.39 9.04 4.06
N GLN A 51 1.63 8.85 5.15
CA GLN A 51 2.18 8.43 6.44
C GLN A 51 2.91 7.09 6.33
N TRP A 52 2.30 6.11 5.65
CA TRP A 52 2.91 4.81 5.39
C TRP A 52 4.19 4.91 4.56
N PHE A 53 4.14 5.64 3.44
CA PHE A 53 5.31 5.84 2.58
C PHE A 53 6.48 6.44 3.34
N MET A 54 6.24 7.50 4.11
CA MET A 54 7.28 8.16 4.90
C MET A 54 7.83 7.26 6.01
N ALA A 55 6.96 6.53 6.71
CA ALA A 55 7.39 5.61 7.77
C ALA A 55 8.28 4.48 7.23
N LEU A 56 7.84 3.79 6.17
CA LEU A 56 8.61 2.71 5.54
C LEU A 56 9.94 3.21 4.98
N LYS A 57 9.93 4.38 4.32
CA LYS A 57 11.15 5.01 3.80
C LYS A 57 12.14 5.32 4.92
N ASN A 58 11.68 5.85 6.05
CA ASN A 58 12.51 6.14 7.22
C ASN A 58 13.10 4.87 7.87
N LEU A 59 12.37 3.76 7.80
CA LEU A 59 12.82 2.44 8.29
C LEU A 59 13.76 1.73 7.30
N GLY A 60 14.03 2.31 6.13
CA GLY A 60 14.88 1.70 5.11
C GLY A 60 14.23 0.53 4.37
N VAL A 61 12.90 0.37 4.50
CA VAL A 61 12.15 -0.63 3.73
C VAL A 61 12.01 -0.13 2.29
N PRO A 62 12.36 -0.93 1.26
CA PRO A 62 12.13 -0.54 -0.12
C PRO A 62 10.66 -0.24 -0.36
N VAL A 63 10.33 1.00 -0.70
CA VAL A 63 8.96 1.46 -0.84
C VAL A 63 8.79 2.36 -2.06
N GLU A 64 7.71 2.13 -2.80
CA GLU A 64 7.27 2.96 -3.93
C GLU A 64 5.87 3.50 -3.64
N MET A 65 5.61 4.76 -4.00
CA MET A 65 4.28 5.35 -3.91
C MET A 65 3.85 5.90 -5.27
N VAL A 66 2.66 5.48 -5.70
CA VAL A 66 2.05 5.87 -6.96
C VAL A 66 0.77 6.65 -6.64
N ARG A 67 0.69 7.86 -7.17
CA ARG A 67 -0.45 8.76 -6.99
C ARG A 67 -1.20 8.88 -8.30
N TYR A 68 -2.49 8.57 -8.28
CA TYR A 68 -3.36 8.77 -9.44
C TYR A 68 -4.11 10.10 -9.34
N PRO A 69 -3.69 11.12 -10.10
CA PRO A 69 -4.30 12.44 -10.05
C PRO A 69 -5.75 12.38 -10.54
N SER A 70 -6.57 13.29 -10.02
CA SER A 70 -8.00 13.44 -10.37
C SER A 70 -8.86 12.19 -10.20
N SER A 71 -8.32 11.10 -9.64
CA SER A 71 -8.98 9.81 -9.49
C SER A 71 -9.62 9.69 -8.11
N SER A 72 -10.79 9.06 -8.03
CA SER A 72 -11.49 8.79 -6.77
C SER A 72 -11.18 7.38 -6.24
N HIS A 73 -11.79 7.01 -5.11
CA HIS A 73 -11.82 5.63 -4.59
C HIS A 73 -12.27 4.58 -5.63
N GLY A 74 -12.95 5.02 -6.70
CA GLY A 74 -13.47 4.20 -7.79
C GLY A 74 -12.51 3.97 -8.95
N LEU A 75 -11.21 4.30 -8.86
CA LEU A 75 -10.25 4.16 -9.97
C LEU A 75 -10.40 2.84 -10.75
N SER A 76 -10.55 1.72 -10.04
CA SER A 76 -10.66 0.40 -10.68
C SER A 76 -11.98 0.10 -11.40
N ARG A 77 -13.04 0.90 -11.16
CA ARG A 77 -14.39 0.65 -11.69
C ARG A 77 -14.86 1.72 -12.66
N THR A 78 -14.50 2.96 -12.40
CA THR A 78 -15.00 4.14 -13.13
C THR A 78 -13.88 5.14 -13.43
N GLY A 79 -12.63 4.76 -13.17
CA GLY A 79 -11.48 5.58 -13.54
C GLY A 79 -11.23 5.54 -15.04
N GLU A 80 -10.41 6.46 -15.48
CA GLU A 80 -9.99 6.54 -16.87
C GLU A 80 -9.27 5.24 -17.29
N PRO A 81 -9.63 4.61 -18.42
CA PRO A 81 -9.12 3.28 -18.78
C PRO A 81 -7.59 3.18 -18.84
N TRP A 82 -6.89 4.22 -19.28
CA TRP A 82 -5.42 4.20 -19.35
C TRP A 82 -4.76 4.22 -17.97
N LEU A 83 -5.38 4.86 -16.96
CA LEU A 83 -4.87 4.81 -15.58
C LEU A 83 -5.06 3.42 -14.99
N LEU A 84 -6.09 2.69 -15.41
CA LEU A 84 -6.30 1.31 -15.03
C LEU A 84 -5.20 0.40 -15.58
N VAL A 85 -4.83 0.59 -16.85
CA VAL A 85 -3.73 -0.13 -17.49
C VAL A 85 -2.42 0.17 -16.76
N ASP A 86 -2.06 1.45 -16.58
CA ASP A 86 -0.84 1.84 -15.85
C ASP A 86 -0.80 1.23 -14.44
N ARG A 87 -1.93 1.21 -13.71
CA ARG A 87 -2.02 0.56 -12.40
C ARG A 87 -1.70 -0.93 -12.45
N LEU A 88 -2.24 -1.63 -13.44
CA LEU A 88 -1.98 -3.06 -13.61
C LEU A 88 -0.53 -3.31 -14.01
N GLU A 89 0.05 -2.47 -14.86
CA GLU A 89 1.46 -2.56 -15.24
C GLU A 89 2.38 -2.37 -14.04
N ARG A 90 2.13 -1.36 -13.20
CA ARG A 90 2.93 -1.14 -11.98
C ARG A 90 2.87 -2.30 -11.01
N ILE A 91 1.69 -2.88 -10.80
CA ILE A 91 1.53 -4.08 -9.96
C ILE A 91 2.33 -5.24 -10.56
N ARG A 92 2.19 -5.48 -11.87
CA ARG A 92 2.91 -6.54 -12.57
C ARG A 92 4.42 -6.37 -12.45
N SER A 93 4.94 -5.19 -12.79
CA SER A 93 6.38 -4.90 -12.75
C SER A 93 6.97 -4.96 -11.35
N TRP A 94 6.20 -4.55 -10.34
CA TRP A 94 6.63 -4.72 -8.94
C TRP A 94 6.80 -6.19 -8.57
N PHE A 95 5.83 -7.04 -8.94
CA PHE A 95 5.94 -8.49 -8.72
C PHE A 95 7.08 -9.12 -9.52
N GLU A 96 7.26 -8.75 -10.79
CA GLU A 96 8.36 -9.21 -11.65
C GLU A 96 9.72 -8.93 -10.97
N HIS A 97 9.94 -7.69 -10.54
CA HIS A 97 11.20 -7.27 -9.92
C HIS A 97 11.48 -7.96 -8.57
N TRP A 98 10.47 -8.04 -7.69
CA TRP A 98 10.69 -8.49 -6.32
C TRP A 98 10.51 -10.01 -6.11
N LEU A 99 9.67 -10.68 -6.90
CA LEU A 99 9.36 -12.11 -6.73
C LEU A 99 9.91 -13.01 -7.83
N ILE A 100 10.01 -12.54 -9.08
CA ILE A 100 10.37 -13.40 -10.21
C ILE A 100 11.87 -13.33 -10.49
N GLU A 101 12.40 -12.14 -10.74
CA GLU A 101 13.80 -11.93 -11.16
C GLU A 101 14.84 -12.29 -10.08
N ARG A 102 14.40 -12.50 -8.82
CA ARG A 102 15.26 -12.87 -7.70
C ARG A 102 15.42 -14.37 -7.47
N THR A 103 14.75 -15.23 -8.24
CA THR A 103 15.00 -16.67 -8.15
C THR A 103 16.32 -16.99 -8.86
N PRO A 104 17.36 -17.49 -8.16
CA PRO A 104 18.58 -17.90 -8.83
C PRO A 104 18.23 -19.04 -9.78
N THR A 105 18.50 -18.87 -11.07
CA THR A 105 18.67 -20.02 -11.96
C THR A 105 19.76 -20.88 -11.34
N LEU A 106 19.41 -22.08 -10.86
CA LEU A 106 20.39 -23.11 -10.53
C LEU A 106 21.20 -23.36 -11.80
N SER A 107 22.36 -22.72 -11.90
CA SER A 107 23.36 -23.03 -12.91
C SER A 107 23.73 -24.50 -12.72
N GLY A 108 23.45 -25.32 -13.73
CA GLY A 108 23.69 -26.74 -13.72
C GLY A 108 25.13 -27.06 -13.31
N GLY A 109 25.27 -27.86 -12.26
CA GLY A 109 26.48 -28.62 -12.01
C GLY A 109 26.54 -29.75 -13.04
N GLY A 110 27.33 -29.52 -14.09
CA GLY A 110 27.89 -30.61 -14.88
C GLY A 110 29.27 -30.89 -14.34
N ASP A 111 29.42 -32.05 -13.70
CA ASP A 111 30.65 -32.83 -13.60
C ASP A 111 30.30 -34.28 -13.97
#